data_AF-A0AAV1FZJ1-F1
#
_entry.id   AF-A0AAV1FZJ1-F1
#
_cell.length_a   1.000
_cell.length_b   1.000
_cell.length_c   1.000
_cell.angle_alpha   90.00
_cell.angle_beta   90.00
_cell.angle_gamma   90.00
#
_symmetry.space_group_name_H-M   'P 1'
#
loop_
_entity.id
_entity.type
_entity.pdbx_description
1 polymer ?
#
loop_
_entity_poly.entity_id
_entity_poly.type
_entity_poly.pdbx_seq_one_letter_code
_entity_poly.pdbx_strand_id
1 'polypeptide(L)'
;MSGGTHLENANPVIFQRTGERLQTATEEDEDFHDPIDDREIFDMIRSINDPEHPLSLEELNVVEQIRVKVNDAESIVGIEFTPTIPHCSMATLIGLSIKVKLLRSLPNRFKIDVHITPGTHASEDAVNKQLADKERVAAALENSSLLEVVNQCLSTKSS
;
A
#
# COMPACT_ATOMS: atom_id res chain seq x y z
N MET A 1 4.49 32.45 -8.03
CA MET A 1 3.48 32.19 -6.99
C MET A 1 3.76 30.80 -6.44
N SER A 2 4.63 30.70 -5.42
CA SER A 2 4.98 29.41 -4.83
C SER A 2 3.85 28.97 -3.91
N GLY A 3 2.92 28.17 -4.43
CA GLY A 3 1.94 27.47 -3.62
C GLY A 3 2.65 26.39 -2.82
N GLY A 4 3.11 26.71 -1.62
CA GLY A 4 3.56 25.71 -0.67
C GLY A 4 2.37 24.82 -0.35
N THR A 5 2.41 23.57 -0.79
CA THR A 5 1.46 22.53 -0.36
C THR A 5 1.58 22.42 1.15
N HIS A 6 0.51 22.79 1.86
CA HIS A 6 0.46 22.69 3.31
C HIS A 6 0.43 21.20 3.68
N LEU A 7 1.56 20.67 4.16
CA LEU A 7 1.66 19.29 4.65
C LEU A 7 0.70 19.09 5.82
N GLU A 8 -0.13 18.05 5.77
CA GLU A 8 -1.05 17.76 6.87
C GLU A 8 -0.30 17.19 8.09
N ASN A 9 0.71 16.35 7.86
CA ASN A 9 1.59 15.85 8.90
C ASN A 9 2.99 16.51 8.85
N ALA A 10 3.11 17.76 9.30
CA ALA A 10 4.36 18.52 9.15
C ALA A 10 5.64 17.87 9.75
N ASN A 11 5.51 16.99 10.77
CA ASN A 11 6.64 16.33 11.43
C ASN A 11 6.34 14.84 11.64
N PRO A 12 6.47 13.99 10.62
CA PRO A 12 6.19 12.57 10.76
C PRO A 12 7.19 11.88 11.68
N VAL A 13 6.72 10.92 12.47
CA VAL A 13 7.57 9.99 13.21
C VAL A 13 8.15 8.98 12.22
N ILE A 14 9.47 8.81 12.23
CA ILE A 14 10.18 7.88 11.35
C ILE A 14 10.46 6.58 12.11
N PHE A 15 10.08 5.47 11.50
CA PHE A 15 10.22 4.11 12.04
C PHE A 15 11.37 3.37 11.35
N GLN A 16 11.96 2.43 12.09
CA GLN A 16 13.02 1.59 11.54
C GLN A 16 12.43 0.57 10.55
N ARG A 17 13.05 0.48 9.37
CA ARG A 17 12.66 -0.50 8.35
C ARG A 17 12.97 -1.93 8.79
N THR A 18 12.11 -2.85 8.38
CA THR A 18 12.27 -4.29 8.54
C THR A 18 13.51 -4.76 7.77
N GLY A 19 14.25 -5.74 8.29
CA GLY A 19 15.41 -6.29 7.59
C GLY A 19 15.05 -7.00 6.27
N GLU A 20 16.06 -7.26 5.45
CA GLU A 20 15.93 -8.11 4.26
C GLU A 20 15.47 -9.53 4.64
N ARG A 21 14.71 -10.18 3.75
CA ARG A 21 14.31 -11.58 3.91
C ARG A 21 15.52 -12.45 3.60
N LEU A 22 15.72 -13.52 4.38
CA LEU A 22 16.63 -14.59 4.01
C LEU A 22 15.87 -15.53 3.08
N GLN A 23 16.32 -15.67 1.83
CA GLN A 23 15.80 -16.68 0.93
C GLN A 23 16.12 -18.07 1.48
N THR A 24 15.11 -18.94 1.47
CA THR A 24 15.30 -20.32 1.91
C THR A 24 15.73 -21.19 0.74
N ALA A 25 16.51 -22.24 0.99
CA ALA A 25 16.95 -23.17 -0.07
C ALA A 25 15.78 -23.85 -0.81
N THR A 26 14.60 -23.89 -0.19
CA THR A 26 13.34 -24.39 -0.78
C THR A 26 12.68 -23.38 -1.74
N GLU A 27 12.89 -22.08 -1.54
CA GLU A 27 12.41 -21.02 -2.45
C GLU A 27 13.27 -20.97 -3.73
N GLU A 28 14.50 -21.51 -3.69
CA GLU A 28 15.40 -21.62 -4.84
C GLU A 28 15.18 -22.90 -5.67
N ASP A 29 14.35 -23.82 -5.18
CA ASP A 29 14.06 -25.10 -5.86
C ASP A 29 12.94 -24.90 -6.89
N GLU A 30 13.30 -24.90 -8.18
CA GLU A 30 12.36 -24.71 -9.30
C GLU A 30 11.26 -25.79 -9.38
N ASP A 31 11.46 -26.95 -8.76
CA ASP A 31 10.47 -28.04 -8.73
C ASP A 31 9.43 -27.86 -7.61
N PHE A 32 9.61 -26.88 -6.72
CA PHE A 32 8.70 -26.58 -5.62
C PHE A 32 7.84 -25.34 -5.90
N HIS A 33 6.53 -25.46 -5.71
CA HIS A 33 5.63 -24.31 -5.79
C HIS A 33 5.73 -23.48 -4.50
N ASP A 34 6.37 -22.32 -4.58
CA ASP A 34 6.41 -21.33 -3.50
C ASP A 34 5.11 -20.51 -3.47
N PRO A 35 4.25 -20.66 -2.44
CA PRO A 35 3.01 -19.89 -2.34
C PRO A 35 3.28 -18.45 -1.91
N ILE A 36 2.48 -17.51 -2.41
CA ILE A 36 2.61 -16.10 -2.02
C ILE A 36 2.24 -15.95 -0.55
N ASP A 37 3.11 -15.31 0.22
CA ASP A 37 2.98 -15.14 1.67
C ASP A 37 2.81 -13.67 2.12
N ASP A 38 2.50 -13.49 3.42
CA ASP A 38 2.34 -12.16 4.04
C ASP A 38 3.58 -11.27 3.85
N ARG A 39 4.77 -11.89 3.82
CA ARG A 39 6.04 -11.19 3.73
C ARG A 39 6.28 -10.66 2.32
N GLU A 40 6.02 -11.46 1.30
CA GLU A 40 6.13 -11.03 -0.10
C GLU A 40 5.22 -9.83 -0.40
N ILE A 41 3.96 -9.90 0.03
CA ILE A 41 3.02 -8.78 -0.15
C ILE A 41 3.51 -7.54 0.59
N PHE A 42 4.02 -7.69 1.81
CA PHE A 42 4.61 -6.57 2.56
C PHE A 42 5.81 -5.97 1.80
N ASP A 43 6.72 -6.79 1.28
CA ASP A 43 7.89 -6.32 0.53
C ASP A 43 7.50 -5.57 -0.77
N MET A 44 6.37 -5.95 -1.40
CA MET A 44 5.83 -5.22 -2.55
C MET A 44 5.33 -3.81 -2.19
N ILE A 45 4.75 -3.60 -1.00
CA ILE A 45 4.07 -2.35 -0.64
C ILE A 45 4.88 -1.43 0.29
N ARG A 46 5.85 -1.97 1.05
CA ARG A 46 6.64 -1.21 2.05
C ARG A 46 7.44 -0.04 1.47
N SER A 47 7.79 -0.11 0.18
CA SER A 47 8.60 0.87 -0.53
C SER A 47 7.77 1.92 -1.29
N ILE A 48 6.44 1.81 -1.26
CA ILE A 48 5.55 2.86 -1.81
C ILE A 48 5.87 4.17 -1.06
N ASN A 49 6.01 5.26 -1.80
CA ASN A 49 6.25 6.57 -1.22
C ASN A 49 4.95 7.18 -0.71
N ASP A 50 5.05 7.89 0.39
CA ASP A 50 4.00 8.76 0.86
C ASP A 50 3.78 9.94 -0.12
N PRO A 51 2.53 10.35 -0.38
CA PRO A 51 2.25 11.46 -1.29
C PRO A 51 2.65 12.84 -0.75
N GLU A 52 2.81 13.00 0.56
CA GLU A 52 3.19 14.27 1.20
C GLU A 52 4.69 14.32 1.56
N HIS A 53 5.28 13.16 1.89
CA HIS A 53 6.64 13.07 2.40
C HIS A 53 7.59 12.28 1.49
N PRO A 54 8.89 12.61 1.49
CA PRO A 54 9.91 11.82 0.80
C PRO A 54 10.29 10.55 1.58
N LEU A 55 9.30 9.87 2.19
CA LEU A 55 9.46 8.69 3.05
C LEU A 55 8.57 7.57 2.51
N SER A 56 8.95 6.32 2.76
CA SER A 56 8.12 5.16 2.40
C SER A 56 6.99 4.93 3.40
N LEU A 57 5.95 4.20 2.97
CA LEU A 57 4.83 3.83 3.84
C LEU A 57 5.30 3.02 5.06
N GLU A 58 6.36 2.22 4.92
CA GLU A 58 6.96 1.51 6.06
C GLU A 58 7.68 2.47 7.02
N GLU A 59 8.45 3.43 6.50
CA GLU A 59 9.17 4.41 7.33
C GLU A 59 8.20 5.29 8.14
N LEU A 60 6.94 5.38 7.71
CA LEU A 60 5.87 6.09 8.39
C LEU A 60 4.94 5.19 9.21
N ASN A 61 5.22 3.88 9.28
CA ASN A 61 4.37 2.86 9.90
C ASN A 61 2.92 2.87 9.37
N VAL A 62 2.75 3.29 8.10
CA VAL A 62 1.47 3.25 7.40
C VAL A 62 1.12 1.82 7.00
N VAL A 63 2.12 1.02 6.65
CA VAL A 63 1.98 -0.42 6.39
C VAL A 63 2.88 -1.21 7.33
N GLU A 64 2.37 -2.34 7.83
CA GLU A 64 3.07 -3.24 8.74
C GLU A 64 2.85 -4.68 8.28
N GLN A 65 3.88 -5.53 8.32
CA GLN A 65 3.78 -6.93 7.88
C GLN A 65 2.67 -7.69 8.65
N ILE A 66 2.50 -7.42 9.94
CA ILE A 66 1.49 -8.10 10.77
C ILE A 66 0.05 -7.83 10.28
N ARG A 67 -0.17 -6.71 9.60
CA ARG A 67 -1.44 -6.26 9.02
C ARG A 67 -1.65 -6.69 7.57
N VAL A 68 -0.72 -7.47 7.03
CA VAL A 68 -0.87 -8.16 5.76
C VAL A 68 -1.36 -9.58 6.04
N LYS A 69 -2.37 -10.03 5.29
CA LYS A 69 -2.96 -11.36 5.42
C LYS A 69 -3.19 -11.96 4.05
N VAL A 70 -2.52 -13.06 3.76
CA VAL A 70 -2.58 -13.76 2.48
C VAL A 70 -3.15 -15.15 2.66
N ASN A 71 -4.13 -15.48 1.82
CA ASN A 71 -4.57 -16.84 1.60
C ASN A 71 -4.36 -17.18 0.12
N ASP A 72 -3.22 -17.78 -0.19
CA ASP A 72 -2.85 -18.15 -1.56
C ASP A 72 -3.86 -19.12 -2.19
N ALA A 73 -4.30 -20.13 -1.42
CA ALA A 73 -5.24 -21.15 -1.89
C ALA A 73 -6.61 -20.56 -2.29
N GLU A 74 -7.12 -19.59 -1.54
CA GLU A 74 -8.37 -18.89 -1.86
C GLU A 74 -8.16 -17.67 -2.77
N SER A 75 -6.90 -17.36 -3.10
CA SER A 75 -6.50 -16.18 -3.86
C SER A 75 -7.03 -14.88 -3.24
N ILE A 76 -6.81 -14.69 -1.94
CA ILE A 76 -7.23 -13.49 -1.19
C ILE A 76 -6.01 -12.82 -0.56
N VAL A 77 -5.91 -11.50 -0.73
CA VAL A 77 -4.94 -10.64 -0.04
C VAL A 77 -5.72 -9.56 0.70
N GLY A 78 -5.58 -9.51 2.02
CA GLY A 78 -6.10 -8.46 2.88
C GLY A 78 -4.96 -7.58 3.42
N ILE A 79 -5.14 -6.27 3.36
CA ILE A 79 -4.21 -5.28 3.91
C ILE A 79 -4.97 -4.29 4.77
N GLU A 80 -4.47 -4.10 5.98
CA GLU A 80 -4.83 -2.95 6.82
C GLU A 80 -3.68 -1.93 6.82
N PHE A 81 -3.98 -0.67 6.51
CA PHE A 81 -3.02 0.43 6.57
C PHE A 81 -3.48 1.51 7.56
N THR A 82 -2.53 2.20 8.17
CA THR A 82 -2.81 3.22 9.19
C THR A 82 -2.37 4.59 8.68
N PRO A 83 -3.30 5.51 8.39
CA PRO A 83 -2.94 6.89 8.08
C PRO A 83 -2.10 7.50 9.20
N THR A 84 -1.16 8.38 8.85
CA THR A 84 -0.25 8.99 9.83
C THR A 84 -0.97 9.91 10.83
N ILE A 85 -2.14 10.44 10.45
CA ILE A 85 -3.01 11.27 11.30
C ILE A 85 -4.51 10.92 11.07
N PRO A 86 -5.39 11.14 12.08
CA PRO A 86 -6.81 10.75 11.99
C PRO A 86 -7.66 11.50 10.96
N HIS A 87 -7.16 12.59 10.38
CA HIS A 87 -7.88 13.43 9.43
C HIS A 87 -7.15 13.57 8.08
N CYS A 88 -6.29 12.59 7.76
CA CYS A 88 -5.46 12.61 6.55
C CYS A 88 -6.32 12.60 5.27
N SER A 89 -6.27 13.68 4.48
CA SER A 89 -6.97 13.74 3.19
C SER A 89 -6.38 12.78 2.16
N MET A 90 -5.13 12.35 2.36
CA MET A 90 -4.41 11.44 1.47
C MET A 90 -4.68 9.95 1.75
N ALA A 91 -5.50 9.61 2.75
CA ALA A 91 -5.79 8.21 3.11
C ALA A 91 -6.34 7.41 1.92
N THR A 92 -7.25 7.98 1.12
CA THR A 92 -7.77 7.32 -0.09
C THR A 92 -6.67 7.09 -1.13
N LEU A 93 -5.78 8.06 -1.33
CA LEU A 93 -4.70 7.98 -2.32
C LEU A 93 -3.64 6.94 -1.93
N ILE A 94 -3.31 6.85 -0.64
CA ILE A 94 -2.45 5.81 -0.06
C ILE A 94 -3.06 4.43 -0.33
N GLY A 95 -4.34 4.23 0.05
CA GLY A 95 -5.05 2.97 -0.20
C GLY A 95 -5.14 2.61 -1.69
N LEU A 96 -5.37 3.60 -2.57
CA LEU A 96 -5.35 3.41 -4.02
C LEU A 96 -3.97 2.96 -4.50
N SER A 97 -2.90 3.60 -4.02
CA SER A 97 -1.53 3.27 -4.40
C SER A 97 -1.16 1.84 -4.02
N ILE A 98 -1.51 1.41 -2.81
CA ILE A 98 -1.37 0.01 -2.35
C ILE A 98 -2.12 -0.93 -3.31
N LYS A 99 -3.40 -0.64 -3.57
CA LYS A 99 -4.24 -1.48 -4.42
C LYS A 99 -3.71 -1.60 -5.84
N VAL A 100 -3.25 -0.49 -6.43
CA VAL A 100 -2.66 -0.46 -7.78
C VAL A 100 -1.35 -1.20 -7.85
N LYS A 101 -0.48 -1.04 -6.84
CA LYS A 101 0.79 -1.79 -6.76
C LYS A 101 0.52 -3.28 -6.85
N LEU A 102 -0.39 -3.79 -6.02
CA LEU A 102 -0.73 -5.20 -6.00
C LEU A 102 -1.45 -5.67 -7.25
N LEU A 103 -2.38 -4.88 -7.79
CA LEU A 103 -3.05 -5.21 -9.06
C LEU A 103 -2.08 -5.36 -10.23
N ARG A 104 -0.95 -4.63 -10.21
CA ARG A 104 0.09 -4.73 -11.24
C ARG A 104 1.12 -5.83 -10.98
N SER A 105 1.32 -6.20 -9.71
CA SER A 105 2.36 -7.15 -9.30
C SER A 105 1.85 -8.58 -9.10
N LEU A 106 0.56 -8.77 -8.80
CA LEU A 106 -0.01 -10.07 -8.51
C LEU A 106 -0.73 -10.70 -9.71
N PRO A 107 -0.81 -12.04 -9.78
CA PRO A 107 -1.66 -12.71 -10.74
C PRO A 107 -3.14 -12.31 -10.59
N ASN A 108 -3.86 -12.18 -11.71
CA ASN A 108 -5.27 -11.75 -11.76
C ASN A 108 -6.25 -12.62 -10.95
N ARG A 109 -5.82 -13.79 -10.45
CA ARG A 109 -6.63 -14.64 -9.57
C ARG A 109 -6.89 -14.01 -8.20
N PHE A 110 -6.00 -13.12 -7.75
CA PHE A 110 -6.09 -12.54 -6.41
C PHE A 110 -7.18 -11.48 -6.28
N LYS A 111 -8.00 -11.63 -5.24
CA LYS A 111 -8.90 -10.60 -4.73
C LYS A 111 -8.13 -9.78 -3.70
N ILE A 112 -7.86 -8.52 -4.03
CA ILE A 112 -7.12 -7.59 -3.18
C ILE A 112 -8.11 -6.71 -2.42
N ASP A 113 -8.04 -6.80 -1.10
CA ASP A 113 -8.84 -6.06 -0.15
C ASP A 113 -7.94 -5.12 0.67
N VAL A 114 -8.27 -3.83 0.69
CA VAL A 114 -7.43 -2.79 1.30
C VAL A 114 -8.32 -1.89 2.14
N HIS A 115 -8.00 -1.82 3.43
CA HIS A 115 -8.79 -1.10 4.41
C HIS A 115 -7.90 -0.28 5.34
N ILE A 116 -8.47 0.79 5.87
CA ILE A 116 -7.87 1.50 7.00
C ILE A 116 -8.00 0.65 8.26
N THR A 117 -6.93 0.58 9.04
CA THR A 117 -6.92 -0.06 10.37
C THR A 117 -8.03 0.53 11.24
N PRO A 118 -8.91 -0.28 11.86
CA PRO A 118 -10.07 0.22 12.60
C PRO A 118 -9.70 1.22 13.72
N GLY A 119 -10.46 2.31 13.82
CA GLY A 119 -10.30 3.36 14.81
C GLY A 119 -9.15 4.33 14.55
N THR A 120 -8.48 4.25 13.39
CA THR A 120 -7.30 5.10 13.09
C THR A 120 -7.61 6.30 12.20
N HIS A 121 -8.80 6.39 11.61
CA HIS A 121 -9.18 7.52 10.76
C HIS A 121 -10.65 7.92 10.92
N ALA A 122 -10.92 9.22 10.98
CA ALA A 122 -12.27 9.75 11.23
C ALA A 122 -13.30 9.41 10.15
N SER A 123 -12.84 9.14 8.93
CA SER A 123 -13.68 8.80 7.77
C SER A 123 -13.40 7.39 7.26
N GLU A 124 -12.92 6.48 8.11
CA GLU A 124 -12.49 5.13 7.71
C GLU A 124 -13.54 4.37 6.89
N ASP A 125 -14.81 4.36 7.31
CA ASP A 125 -15.90 3.67 6.60
C ASP A 125 -16.08 4.19 5.16
N ALA A 126 -15.99 5.52 4.99
CA ALA A 126 -16.17 6.15 3.69
C ALA A 126 -15.01 5.82 2.76
N VAL A 127 -13.77 5.85 3.28
CA VAL A 127 -12.57 5.49 2.50
C VAL A 127 -12.60 4.01 2.14
N ASN A 128 -12.87 3.13 3.11
CA ASN A 128 -12.97 1.69 2.92
C ASN A 128 -14.01 1.33 1.84
N LYS A 129 -15.19 1.97 1.89
CA LYS A 129 -16.23 1.80 0.86
C LYS A 129 -15.77 2.24 -0.52
N GLN A 130 -14.99 3.32 -0.63
CA GLN A 130 -14.44 3.78 -1.91
C GLN A 130 -13.40 2.80 -2.45
N LEU A 131 -12.53 2.27 -1.59
CA LEU A 131 -11.50 1.30 -1.97
C LEU A 131 -12.10 -0.05 -2.39
N ALA A 132 -13.21 -0.48 -1.78
CA ALA A 132 -13.90 -1.73 -2.12
C ALA A 132 -14.67 -1.66 -3.46
N ASP A 133 -15.07 -0.47 -3.90
CA ASP A 133 -15.83 -0.23 -5.13
C ASP A 133 -14.92 -0.36 -6.38
N LYS A 134 -14.99 -1.51 -7.05
CA LYS A 134 -14.14 -1.83 -8.21
C LYS A 134 -14.35 -0.88 -9.38
N GLU A 135 -15.58 -0.44 -9.63
CA GLU A 135 -15.89 0.48 -10.74
C GLU A 135 -15.30 1.86 -10.45
N ARG A 136 -15.40 2.31 -9.20
CA ARG A 136 -14.78 3.57 -8.77
C ARG A 136 -13.26 3.54 -8.83
N VAL A 137 -12.65 2.44 -8.39
CA VAL A 137 -11.20 2.25 -8.51
C VAL A 137 -10.78 2.25 -9.97
N ALA A 138 -11.49 1.52 -10.85
CA ALA A 138 -11.19 1.51 -12.28
C ALA A 138 -11.30 2.93 -12.90
N ALA A 139 -12.39 3.65 -12.61
CA ALA A 139 -12.58 5.02 -13.11
C ALA A 139 -11.50 5.99 -12.58
N ALA A 140 -11.03 5.81 -11.34
CA ALA A 140 -9.94 6.62 -10.80
C ALA A 140 -8.60 6.35 -11.53
N LEU A 141 -8.38 5.13 -12.04
CA LEU A 141 -7.18 4.77 -12.81
C LEU A 141 -7.25 5.19 -14.27
N GLU A 142 -8.43 5.46 -14.81
CA GLU A 142 -8.61 6.09 -16.13
C GLU A 142 -8.38 7.60 -16.09
N ASN A 143 -8.41 8.21 -14.90
CA ASN A 143 -8.08 9.62 -14.72
C ASN A 143 -6.56 9.83 -14.74
N SER A 144 -6.06 10.43 -15.82
CA SER A 144 -4.63 10.65 -16.03
C SER A 144 -3.94 11.39 -14.87
N SER A 145 -4.60 12.37 -14.25
CA SER A 145 -4.01 13.15 -13.16
C SER A 145 -3.88 12.33 -11.88
N LEU A 146 -4.91 11.53 -11.53
CA LEU A 146 -4.83 10.63 -10.38
C LEU A 146 -3.81 9.52 -10.62
N LEU A 147 -3.80 8.95 -11.83
CA LEU A 147 -2.85 7.91 -12.21
C LEU A 147 -1.41 8.41 -12.15
N GLU A 148 -1.14 9.66 -12.54
CA GLU A 148 0.18 10.26 -12.44
C GLU A 148 0.66 10.33 -10.98
N VAL A 149 -0.19 10.83 -10.07
CA VAL A 149 0.16 10.91 -8.64
C VAL A 149 0.36 9.51 -8.03
N VAL A 150 -0.50 8.55 -8.38
CA VAL A 150 -0.31 7.15 -7.96
C VAL A 150 1.02 6.62 -8.48
N ASN A 151 1.34 6.82 -9.77
CA ASN A 151 2.61 6.36 -10.34
C ASN A 151 3.83 7.02 -9.68
N GLN A 152 3.73 8.28 -9.24
CA GLN A 152 4.77 8.94 -8.44
C GLN A 152 4.97 8.23 -7.10
N CYS A 153 3.89 7.87 -6.41
CA CYS A 153 3.95 7.10 -5.16
C CYS A 153 4.62 5.73 -5.40
N LEU A 154 4.33 5.09 -6.54
CA LEU A 154 4.89 3.79 -6.92
C LEU A 154 6.31 3.84 -7.50
N SER A 155 6.85 5.03 -7.76
CA SER A 155 8.18 5.16 -8.35
C SER A 155 9.25 4.74 -7.35
N THR A 156 10.11 3.81 -7.74
CA THR A 156 11.29 3.47 -6.95
C THR A 156 12.28 4.61 -7.08
N LYS A 157 12.50 5.38 -6.01
CA LYS A 157 13.65 6.29 -5.96
C LYS A 157 14.90 5.43 -5.86
N SER A 158 15.55 5.22 -6.99
CA SER A 158 16.93 4.70 -7.04
C SER A 158 17.78 5.63 -6.18
N SER A 159 18.21 5.12 -5.02
CA SER A 159 19.24 5.74 -4.20
C SER A 159 20.59 5.65 -4.90
#